data_AF-F0G3M4-F1
#
_entry.id   AF-F0G3M4-F1
#
_cell.length_a   1.000
_cell.length_b   1.000
_cell.length_c   1.000
_cell.angle_alpha   90.00
_cell.angle_beta   90.00
_cell.angle_gamma   90.00
#
_symmetry.space_group_name_H-M   'P 1'
#
loop_
_entity.id
_entity.type
_entity.pdbx_description
1 polymer ?
#
loop_
_entity_poly.entity_id
_entity_poly.type
_entity_poly.pdbx_seq_one_letter_code
_entity_poly.pdbx_strand_id
1 'polypeptide(L)' 'MNDIHHHNNFPTLTNEQICELAAAVCDDFGGDLSRAAFMEKLRLLFEDVSGFEAGKVDERFIEMAWTIYSGRPPNS' A
#
# COMPACT_ATOMS: atom_id res chain seq x y z
N MET A 1 -3.82 32.69 5.76
CA MET A 1 -3.49 31.48 6.55
C MET A 1 -4.61 30.50 6.26
N ASN A 2 -4.39 29.68 5.24
CA ASN A 2 -5.31 28.60 4.85
C ASN A 2 -4.49 27.32 4.98
N ASP A 3 -4.07 27.04 6.20
CA ASP A 3 -3.35 25.84 6.57
C ASP A 3 -4.46 24.80 6.71
N ILE A 4 -4.77 24.15 5.59
CA ILE A 4 -5.68 23.01 5.54
C ILE A 4 -4.96 21.90 6.29
N HIS A 5 -5.04 21.93 7.63
CA HIS A 5 -4.72 20.82 8.50
C HIS A 5 -5.76 19.74 8.18
N HIS A 6 -5.49 18.98 7.11
CA HIS A 6 -5.92 17.59 7.05
C HIS A 6 -5.21 16.92 8.22
N HIS A 7 -5.85 17.00 9.39
CA HIS A 7 -5.56 16.15 10.53
C HIS A 7 -5.89 14.74 10.05
N ASN A 8 -4.93 14.13 9.37
CA ASN A 8 -4.99 12.77 8.90
C ASN A 8 -4.88 11.91 10.16
N ASN A 9 -6.00 11.79 10.88
CA ASN A 9 -6.11 11.08 12.15
C ASN A 9 -6.06 9.55 11.95
N PHE A 10 -5.54 9.11 10.80
CA PHE A 10 -5.30 7.74 10.44
C PHE A 10 -3.80 7.48 10.59
N PRO A 11 -3.40 6.34 11.20
CA PRO A 11 -2.00 5.97 11.23
C PRO A 11 -1.51 5.91 9.78
N THR A 12 -0.66 6.87 9.44
CA THR A 12 -0.05 6.97 8.12
C THR A 12 0.96 5.83 8.09
N LEU A 13 0.72 4.79 7.29
CA LEU A 13 1.63 3.64 7.23
C LEU A 13 3.04 4.15 6.92
N THR A 14 4.01 3.69 7.69
CA THR A 14 5.40 4.05 7.44
C THR A 14 5.87 3.39 6.15
N ASN A 15 6.90 3.97 5.52
CA ASN A 15 7.50 3.37 4.32
C ASN A 15 7.93 1.92 4.56
N GLU A 16 8.41 1.60 5.76
CA GLU A 16 8.81 0.24 6.16
C GLU A 16 7.61 -0.71 6.14
N GLN A 17 6.49 -0.34 6.75
CA GLN A 17 5.27 -1.16 6.75
C GLN A 17 4.77 -1.43 5.33
N ILE A 18 4.92 -0.46 4.43
CA ILE A 18 4.50 -0.58 3.03
C ILE A 18 5.41 -1.56 2.28
N CYS A 19 6.72 -1.51 2.53
CA CYS A 19 7.65 -2.51 2.03
C CYS A 19 7.32 -3.90 2.57
N GLU A 20 7.02 -4.03 3.85
CA GLU A 20 6.64 -5.30 4.48
C GLU A 20 5.33 -5.85 3.90
N LEU A 21 4.32 -5.01 3.67
CA LEU A 21 3.07 -5.38 3.00
C LEU A 21 3.29 -5.85 1.57
N ALA A 22 4.09 -5.11 0.78
CA ALA A 22 4.41 -5.51 -0.58
C ALA A 22 5.20 -6.83 -0.62
N ALA A 23 6.13 -7.02 0.30
CA ALA A 23 6.89 -8.26 0.46
C ALA A 23 5.98 -9.42 0.88
N ALA A 24 5.07 -9.21 1.84
CA ALA A 24 4.10 -10.22 2.28
C ALA A 24 3.17 -10.64 1.14
N VAL A 25 2.69 -9.70 0.31
CA VAL A 25 1.90 -10.03 -0.89
C VAL A 25 2.72 -10.87 -1.88
N CYS A 26 3.99 -10.53 -2.09
CA CYS A 26 4.88 -11.27 -2.96
C CYS A 26 5.19 -12.69 -2.43
N ASP A 27 5.37 -12.83 -1.11
CA ASP A 27 5.68 -14.11 -0.46
C ASP A 27 4.45 -15.05 -0.45
N ASP A 28 3.26 -14.51 -0.15
CA ASP A 28 2.02 -15.29 -0.02
C ASP A 28 1.36 -15.61 -1.38
N PHE A 29 1.43 -14.66 -2.33
CA PHE A 29 0.72 -14.77 -3.63
C PHE A 29 1.65 -14.87 -4.86
N GLY A 30 2.97 -14.74 -4.68
CA GLY A 30 3.96 -14.75 -5.76
C GLY A 30 4.18 -13.39 -6.41
N GLY A 31 5.30 -13.23 -7.14
CA GLY A 31 5.74 -11.96 -7.76
C GLY A 31 5.17 -11.65 -9.15
N ASP A 32 4.26 -12.46 -9.68
CA ASP A 32 3.70 -12.34 -11.05
C ASP A 32 2.27 -11.78 -11.10
N LEU A 33 1.74 -11.28 -9.97
CA LEU A 33 0.43 -10.62 -9.94
C LEU A 33 0.36 -9.39 -10.86
N SER A 34 -0.78 -9.26 -11.54
CA SER A 34 -1.16 -8.02 -12.21
C SER A 34 -1.45 -6.91 -11.19
N ARG A 35 -1.37 -5.64 -11.61
CA ARG A 35 -1.67 -4.48 -10.73
C ARG A 35 -3.05 -4.57 -10.08
N ALA A 36 -4.06 -5.04 -10.81
CA ALA A 36 -5.41 -5.24 -10.28
C ALA A 36 -5.43 -6.32 -9.20
N ALA A 37 -4.83 -7.48 -9.47
CA ALA A 37 -4.74 -8.57 -8.51
C ALA A 37 -3.95 -8.17 -7.25
N PHE A 38 -2.83 -7.45 -7.43
CA PHE A 38 -2.05 -6.89 -6.32
C PHE A 38 -2.90 -5.98 -5.43
N MET A 39 -3.67 -5.05 -6.01
CA MET A 39 -4.56 -4.17 -5.23
C MET A 39 -5.63 -4.94 -4.47
N GLU A 40 -6.21 -5.99 -5.07
CA GLU A 40 -7.18 -6.84 -4.38
C GLU A 40 -6.56 -7.58 -3.19
N LYS A 41 -5.36 -8.15 -3.36
CA LYS A 41 -4.62 -8.81 -2.27
C LYS A 41 -4.19 -7.84 -1.18
N LEU A 42 -3.73 -6.66 -1.54
CA LEU A 42 -3.37 -5.61 -0.60
C LEU A 42 -4.59 -5.15 0.21
N ARG A 43 -5.77 -5.02 -0.42
CA ARG A 43 -7.02 -4.72 0.29
C ARG A 43 -7.41 -5.81 1.28
N LEU A 44 -7.31 -7.08 0.89
CA LEU A 44 -7.57 -8.21 1.80
C LEU A 44 -6.69 -8.14 3.06
N LEU A 45 -5.41 -7.79 2.92
CA LEU A 45 -4.51 -7.58 4.06
C LEU A 45 -4.93 -6.38 4.92
N PHE A 46 -5.40 -5.29 4.31
CA PHE A 46 -5.92 -4.14 5.06
C PHE A 46 -7.24 -4.43 5.79
N GLU A 47 -8.09 -5.30 5.23
CA GLU A 47 -9.33 -5.74 5.89
C GLU A 47 -9.04 -6.57 7.15
N ASP A 48 -7.94 -7.35 7.15
CA ASP A 48 -7.49 -8.12 8.32
C ASP A 48 -6.84 -7.22 9.40
N VAL A 49 -6.18 -6.14 8.98
CA VAL A 49 -5.62 -5.13 9.88
C VAL A 49 -6.73 -4.19 10.38
N SER A 50 -7.29 -4.52 11.56
CA SER A 50 -8.27 -3.68 12.26
C SER A 50 -7.80 -2.21 12.37
N GLY A 51 -8.44 -1.32 11.61
CA GLY A 51 -8.17 0.13 11.62
C GLY A 51 -7.97 0.78 10.25
N PHE A 52 -7.86 0.00 9.18
CA PHE A 52 -7.74 0.50 7.80
C PHE A 52 -9.01 0.23 6.99
N GLU A 53 -9.87 1.24 6.83
CA GLU A 53 -10.96 1.15 5.85
C GLU A 53 -10.39 1.27 4.43
N ALA A 54 -10.72 0.31 3.55
CA ALA A 54 -10.31 0.23 2.15
C ALA A 54 -10.64 1.45 1.26
N GLY A 55 -11.26 2.49 1.82
CA GLY A 55 -11.54 3.77 1.17
C GLY A 55 -10.62 4.93 1.56
N LYS A 56 -9.68 4.76 2.52
CA LYS A 56 -8.83 5.84 3.04
C LYS A 56 -7.31 5.60 2.88
N VAL A 57 -6.94 4.54 2.16
CA VAL A 57 -5.55 4.32 1.78
C VAL A 57 -5.19 5.35 0.70
N ASP A 58 -4.23 6.21 0.98
CA ASP A 58 -3.71 7.20 0.04
C ASP A 58 -3.19 6.50 -1.24
N GLU A 59 -3.55 7.03 -2.41
CA GLU A 59 -3.15 6.47 -3.70
C GLU A 59 -1.62 6.35 -3.82
N ARG A 60 -0.88 7.27 -3.18
CA ARG A 60 0.58 7.25 -3.11
C ARG A 60 1.13 5.99 -2.44
N PHE A 61 0.42 5.44 -1.46
CA PHE A 61 0.82 4.17 -0.82
C PHE A 61 0.68 3.00 -1.78
N ILE A 62 -0.43 2.95 -2.53
CA ILE A 62 -0.69 1.88 -3.50
C ILE A 62 0.38 1.92 -4.59
N GLU A 63 0.74 3.10 -5.09
CA GLU A 63 1.79 3.25 -6.10
C GLU A 63 3.16 2.83 -5.58
N MET A 64 3.50 3.20 -4.34
CA MET A 64 4.79 2.84 -3.74
C MET A 64 4.88 1.32 -3.48
N ALA A 65 3.84 0.73 -2.91
CA ALA A 65 3.75 -0.72 -2.69
C ALA A 65 3.85 -1.50 -4.02
N TRP A 66 3.17 -1.01 -5.07
CA TRP A 66 3.26 -1.60 -6.41
C TRP A 66 4.65 -1.48 -7.02
N THR A 67 5.32 -0.34 -6.85
CA THR A 67 6.70 -0.13 -7.34
C THR A 67 7.67 -1.11 -6.69
N ILE A 68 7.54 -1.31 -5.37
CA ILE A 68 8.34 -2.28 -4.61
C ILE A 68 8.05 -3.70 -5.08
N TYR A 69 6.77 -4.06 -5.16
CA TYR A 69 6.32 -5.39 -5.55
C TYR A 69 6.74 -5.77 -6.97
N SER A 70 6.59 -4.85 -7.93
CA SER A 70 6.94 -5.09 -9.34
C SER A 70 8.46 -5.16 -9.59
N GLY A 71 9.29 -4.97 -8.54
CA GLY A 71 10.75 -4.95 -8.66
C GLY A 71 11.26 -3.86 -9.59
N ARG A 72 10.40 -2.91 -9.98
CA ARG A 72 10.73 -1.89 -10.95
C ARG A 72 11.37 -0.74 -10.19
N PRO A 73 12.69 -0.47 -10.36
CA PRO A 73 13.27 0.71 -9.77
C PRO A 73 12.49 1.95 -10.28
N PRO A 74 12.23 2.95 -9.42
CA PRO A 74 11.68 4.21 -9.87
C PRO A 74 12.71 4.85 -10.79
N ASN A 75 12.48 4.71 -12.09
CA ASN A 75 13.30 5.18 -13.21
C ASN A 75 14.51 4.29 -13.55
N SER A 76 14.50 3.77 -14.79
CA SER A 76 15.70 3.66 -15.63
C SER A 76 15.57 4.65 -16.77
#